data_AF-A0A7V9TLE7-F1
#
_entry.id   AF-A0A7V9TLE7-F1
#
_cell.length_a   1.000
_cell.length_b   1.000
_cell.length_c   1.000
_cell.angle_alpha   90.00
_cell.angle_beta   90.00
_cell.angle_gamma   90.00
#
_symmetry.space_group_name_H-M   'P 1'
#
loop_
_entity.id
_entity.type
_entity.pdbx_description
1 polymer ?
#
loop_
_entity_poly.entity_id
_entity_poly.type
_entity_poly.pdbx_seq_one_letter_code
_entity_poly.pdbx_strand_id
1 'polypeptide(L)'
;MRDSLPTGADARYRAESWLRQRQAQSRDEVLIVTGRGKGSANGIPIVKGEILLLLHTLRRQGVVKSWREHTQGAIVVEPASISELLSAPRRHRDSKREKQTVHSVMHPTNVFSGLSSETTKLLRQLAEGSLAELGIQDTEGLVESEMTRKLSLLARSLPENGDREGALQNVIIRAIEELHVR
;
A
#
# COMPACT_ATOMS: atom_id res chain seq x y z
N MET A 1 -1.81 -32.71 -17.92
CA MET A 1 -2.23 -32.14 -16.62
C MET A 1 -2.30 -30.63 -16.81
N ARG A 2 -3.50 -30.03 -16.84
CA ARG A 2 -3.65 -28.58 -17.00
C ARG A 2 -3.67 -27.98 -15.60
N ASP A 3 -2.65 -27.19 -15.25
CA ASP A 3 -2.69 -26.33 -14.07
C ASP A 3 -4.00 -25.55 -14.09
N SER A 4 -4.75 -25.57 -12.99
CA SER A 4 -6.00 -24.82 -12.86
C SER A 4 -5.71 -23.34 -13.12
N LEU A 5 -6.37 -22.77 -14.14
CA LEU A 5 -6.29 -21.34 -14.42
C LEU A 5 -6.67 -20.56 -13.15
N PRO A 6 -5.91 -19.50 -12.78
CA PRO A 6 -6.19 -18.73 -11.57
C PRO A 6 -7.61 -18.16 -11.61
N THR A 7 -8.31 -18.22 -10.48
CA THR A 7 -9.62 -17.58 -10.35
C THR A 7 -9.48 -16.06 -10.39
N GLY A 8 -10.60 -15.34 -10.58
CA GLY A 8 -10.60 -13.88 -10.47
C GLY A 8 -10.10 -13.39 -9.10
N ALA A 9 -10.41 -14.13 -8.03
CA ALA A 9 -9.94 -13.85 -6.68
C ALA A 9 -8.42 -14.05 -6.54
N ASP A 10 -7.86 -15.12 -7.11
CA ASP A 10 -6.41 -15.36 -7.09
C ASP A 10 -5.66 -14.28 -7.86
N ALA A 11 -6.17 -13.92 -9.04
CA ALA A 11 -5.60 -12.87 -9.86
C ALA A 11 -5.63 -11.51 -9.12
N ARG A 12 -6.74 -11.21 -8.44
CA ARG A 12 -6.89 -10.01 -7.62
C ARG A 12 -5.87 -9.97 -6.48
N TYR A 13 -5.77 -11.05 -5.70
CA TYR A 13 -4.84 -11.12 -4.57
C TYR A 13 -3.38 -10.94 -5.02
N ARG A 14 -2.97 -11.67 -6.07
CA ARG A 14 -1.61 -11.57 -6.63
C ARG A 14 -1.32 -10.18 -7.18
N ALA A 15 -2.26 -9.59 -7.93
CA ALA A 15 -2.08 -8.25 -8.49
C ALA A 15 -2.01 -7.17 -7.40
N GLU A 16 -2.79 -7.30 -6.32
CA GLU A 16 -2.73 -6.36 -5.20
C GLU A 16 -1.37 -6.38 -4.52
N SER A 17 -0.89 -7.56 -4.12
CA SER A 17 0.42 -7.71 -3.47
C SER A 17 1.54 -7.20 -4.37
N TRP A 18 1.50 -7.59 -5.65
CA TRP A 18 2.50 -7.16 -6.63
C TRP A 18 2.49 -5.64 -6.88
N LEU A 19 1.33 -5.00 -7.00
CA LEU A 19 1.25 -3.55 -7.22
C LEU A 19 1.76 -2.75 -6.02
N ARG A 20 1.48 -3.19 -4.79
CA ARG A 20 2.02 -2.56 -3.57
C ARG A 20 3.54 -2.70 -3.51
N GLN A 21 4.06 -3.87 -3.85
CA GLN A 21 5.50 -4.08 -3.94
C GLN A 21 6.14 -3.20 -5.02
N ARG A 22 5.51 -3.08 -6.19
CA ARG A 22 5.99 -2.21 -7.28
C ARG A 22 6.01 -0.74 -6.90
N GLN A 23 5.00 -0.25 -6.19
CA GLN A 23 5.00 1.10 -5.62
C GLN A 23 6.21 1.33 -4.70
N ALA A 24 6.48 0.41 -3.78
CA ALA A 24 7.63 0.50 -2.88
C ALA A 24 8.97 0.49 -3.64
N GLN A 25 9.06 -0.22 -4.76
CA GLN A 25 10.29 -0.43 -5.52
C GLN A 25 10.57 0.58 -6.65
N SER A 26 9.56 1.15 -7.31
CA SER A 26 9.74 2.02 -8.49
C SER A 26 8.60 3.04 -8.65
N ARG A 27 8.75 4.03 -9.56
CA ARG A 27 7.67 4.89 -10.09
C ARG A 27 7.28 4.54 -11.54
N ASP A 28 7.96 3.58 -12.15
CA ASP A 28 7.77 3.27 -13.56
C ASP A 28 6.41 2.63 -13.81
N GLU A 29 5.86 2.87 -15.00
CA GLU A 29 4.65 2.21 -15.45
C GLU A 29 4.86 0.68 -15.47
N VAL A 30 3.85 -0.06 -15.00
CA VAL A 30 3.85 -1.52 -14.97
C VAL A 30 2.74 -2.08 -15.84
N LEU A 31 2.96 -3.26 -16.41
CA LEU A 31 1.99 -3.92 -17.28
C LEU A 31 1.32 -5.10 -16.56
N ILE A 32 -0.01 -5.11 -16.54
CA ILE A 32 -0.82 -6.26 -16.11
C ILE A 32 -1.44 -6.91 -17.34
N VAL A 33 -1.19 -8.20 -17.53
CA VAL A 33 -1.78 -9.00 -18.61
C VAL A 33 -2.87 -9.90 -18.04
N THR A 34 -4.12 -9.64 -18.43
CA THR A 34 -5.32 -10.37 -17.99
C THR A 34 -5.80 -11.41 -19.01
N GLY A 35 -5.11 -11.51 -20.16
CA GLY A 35 -5.48 -12.35 -21.29
C GLY A 35 -6.60 -11.75 -22.16
N ARG A 36 -6.73 -12.26 -23.40
CA ARG A 36 -7.64 -11.72 -24.43
C ARG A 36 -9.10 -12.21 -24.35
N GLY A 37 -9.47 -12.96 -23.32
CA GLY A 37 -10.85 -13.46 -23.13
C GLY A 37 -11.32 -14.56 -24.07
N LYS A 38 -10.44 -15.18 -24.87
CA LYS A 38 -10.82 -16.27 -25.79
C LYS A 38 -11.16 -17.53 -24.96
N GLY A 39 -12.45 -17.79 -24.74
CA GLY A 39 -12.98 -18.95 -24.01
C GLY A 39 -13.74 -18.64 -22.70
N SER A 40 -13.92 -17.38 -22.32
CA SER A 40 -14.79 -17.00 -21.19
C SER A 40 -16.27 -16.96 -21.61
N ALA A 41 -17.17 -17.52 -20.79
CA ALA A 41 -18.61 -17.34 -20.99
C ALA A 41 -18.95 -15.84 -21.12
N ASN A 42 -19.71 -15.47 -22.16
CA ASN A 42 -20.13 -14.09 -22.48
C ASN A 42 -19.03 -13.09 -22.87
N GLY A 43 -17.81 -13.52 -23.24
CA GLY A 43 -16.79 -12.63 -23.82
C GLY A 43 -16.18 -11.61 -22.85
N ILE A 44 -16.49 -11.69 -21.54
CA ILE A 44 -15.92 -10.85 -20.49
C ILE A 44 -14.85 -11.67 -19.74
N PRO A 45 -13.56 -11.29 -19.79
CA PRO A 45 -12.56 -11.95 -18.98
C PRO A 45 -12.79 -11.58 -17.52
N ILE A 46 -13.27 -12.53 -16.71
CA ILE A 46 -13.51 -12.39 -15.26
C ILE A 46 -12.33 -11.71 -14.56
N VAL A 47 -11.10 -12.08 -14.96
CA VAL A 47 -9.86 -11.48 -14.45
C VAL A 47 -9.76 -9.99 -14.78
N LYS A 48 -10.07 -9.56 -16.01
CA LYS A 48 -10.00 -8.13 -16.38
C LYS A 48 -10.96 -7.30 -15.54
N GLY A 49 -12.20 -7.77 -15.35
CA GLY A 49 -13.19 -7.09 -14.51
C GLY A 49 -12.71 -6.94 -13.06
N GLU A 50 -12.21 -8.02 -12.47
CA GLU A 50 -11.68 -8.02 -11.10
C GLU A 50 -10.47 -7.08 -10.93
N ILE A 51 -9.56 -7.07 -11.91
CA ILE A 51 -8.41 -6.17 -11.90
C ILE A 51 -8.85 -4.71 -12.01
N LEU A 52 -9.82 -4.37 -12.86
CA LEU A 52 -10.31 -2.99 -12.96
C LEU A 52 -10.95 -2.52 -11.64
N LEU A 53 -11.76 -3.38 -10.98
CA LEU A 53 -12.32 -3.08 -9.66
C LEU A 53 -11.24 -2.92 -8.58
N LEU A 54 -10.17 -3.72 -8.68
CA LEU A 54 -9.00 -3.58 -7.82
C LEU A 54 -8.31 -2.23 -8.05
N LEU A 55 -8.05 -1.84 -9.29
CA LEU A 55 -7.36 -0.58 -9.62
C LEU A 55 -8.13 0.65 -9.09
N HIS A 56 -9.46 0.68 -9.20
CA HIS A 56 -10.28 1.72 -8.57
C HIS A 56 -10.15 1.74 -7.04
N THR A 57 -9.96 0.58 -6.42
CA THR A 57 -9.76 0.47 -4.96
C THR A 57 -8.37 0.97 -4.58
N LEU A 58 -7.35 0.54 -5.30
CA LEU A 58 -5.95 0.89 -5.07
C LEU A 58 -5.68 2.38 -5.34
N ARG A 59 -6.36 2.99 -6.30
CA ARG A 59 -6.28 4.44 -6.54
C ARG A 59 -6.77 5.26 -5.36
N ARG A 60 -7.90 4.86 -4.77
CA ARG A 60 -8.41 5.52 -3.54
C ARG A 60 -7.53 5.28 -2.31
N GLN A 61 -6.67 4.27 -2.36
CA GLN A 61 -5.72 3.95 -1.29
C GLN A 61 -4.34 4.57 -1.53
N GLY A 62 -4.16 5.38 -2.59
CA GLY A 62 -2.86 5.97 -2.91
C GLY A 62 -1.80 4.95 -3.34
N VAL A 63 -2.20 3.80 -3.88
CA VAL A 63 -1.29 2.77 -4.43
C VAL A 63 -1.11 2.90 -5.94
N VAL A 64 -2.19 3.30 -6.62
CA VAL A 64 -2.22 3.48 -8.08
C VAL A 64 -2.58 4.93 -8.38
N LYS A 65 -1.84 5.56 -9.29
CA LYS A 65 -2.13 6.91 -9.77
C LYS A 65 -3.09 6.87 -10.96
N SER A 66 -2.72 6.10 -11.98
CA SER A 66 -3.42 5.99 -13.27
C SER A 66 -3.48 4.55 -13.76
N TRP A 67 -4.38 4.26 -14.69
CA TRP A 67 -4.23 3.12 -15.59
C TRP A 67 -4.88 3.39 -16.94
N ARG A 68 -4.39 2.72 -17.98
CA ARG A 68 -4.96 2.72 -19.33
C ARG A 68 -4.85 1.34 -19.96
N GLU A 69 -5.80 0.98 -20.80
CA GLU A 69 -5.68 -0.23 -21.61
C GLU A 69 -4.71 0.03 -22.77
N HIS A 70 -3.68 -0.82 -22.89
CA HIS A 70 -2.68 -0.72 -23.96
C HIS A 70 -3.10 -1.57 -25.18
N THR A 71 -3.53 -2.80 -24.93
CA THR A 71 -4.15 -3.69 -25.91
C THR A 71 -5.24 -4.51 -25.23
N GLN A 72 -6.04 -5.26 -25.98
CA GLN A 72 -7.10 -6.10 -25.41
C GLN A 72 -6.53 -7.06 -24.35
N GLY A 73 -6.88 -6.81 -23.09
CA GLY A 73 -6.41 -7.63 -21.96
C GLY A 73 -4.99 -7.31 -21.47
N ALA A 74 -4.45 -6.16 -21.82
CA ALA A 74 -3.19 -5.63 -21.31
C ALA A 74 -3.39 -4.20 -20.79
N ILE A 75 -3.17 -4.00 -19.49
CA ILE A 75 -3.43 -2.73 -18.80
C ILE A 75 -2.10 -2.18 -18.30
N VAL A 76 -1.77 -0.97 -18.71
CA VAL A 76 -0.64 -0.21 -18.18
C VAL A 76 -1.12 0.55 -16.94
N VAL A 77 -0.42 0.38 -15.83
CA VAL A 77 -0.73 0.97 -14.53
C VAL A 77 0.44 1.85 -14.12
N GLU A 78 0.14 3.08 -13.73
CA GLU A 78 1.12 4.00 -13.13
C GLU A 78 0.98 3.90 -11.60
N PRO A 79 2.00 3.39 -10.88
CA PRO A 79 2.00 3.38 -9.42
C PRO A 79 1.96 4.81 -8.86
N ALA A 80 1.29 4.98 -7.72
CA ALA A 80 1.31 6.24 -6.99
C ALA A 80 2.63 6.43 -6.23
N SER A 81 2.96 7.67 -5.88
CA SER A 81 4.13 7.96 -5.03
C SER A 81 3.93 7.41 -3.61
N ILE A 82 5.01 7.19 -2.86
CA ILE A 82 4.89 6.76 -1.46
C ILE A 82 4.21 7.85 -0.64
N SER A 83 4.51 9.12 -0.89
CA SER A 83 3.82 10.23 -0.22
C SER A 83 2.31 10.28 -0.51
N GLU A 84 1.84 9.89 -1.70
CA GLU A 84 0.40 9.74 -2.00
C GLU A 84 -0.27 8.62 -1.20
N LEU A 85 0.44 7.49 -0.98
CA LEU A 85 -0.01 6.42 -0.09
C LEU A 85 -0.15 6.93 1.35
N LEU A 86 0.83 7.70 1.83
CA LEU A 86 0.87 8.21 3.19
C LEU A 86 -0.16 9.32 3.45
N SER A 87 -0.51 10.12 2.44
CA SER A 87 -1.54 11.16 2.53
C SER A 87 -2.97 10.62 2.34
N ALA A 88 -3.14 9.36 1.95
CA ALA A 88 -4.46 8.81 1.66
C ALA A 88 -5.40 8.85 2.89
N PRO A 89 -6.67 9.30 2.72
CA PRO A 89 -7.63 9.40 3.83
C PRO A 89 -7.83 8.08 4.58
N ARG A 90 -7.93 8.14 5.92
CA ARG A 90 -8.24 6.97 6.76
C ARG A 90 -9.61 6.41 6.35
N ARG A 91 -9.67 5.11 6.04
CA ARG A 91 -10.95 4.44 5.79
C ARG A 91 -11.76 4.40 7.09
N HIS A 92 -12.88 5.10 7.09
CA HIS A 92 -13.84 5.16 8.21
C HIS A 92 -14.54 3.82 8.52
N ARG A 93 -14.22 2.74 7.80
CA ARG A 93 -14.85 1.41 7.93
C ARG A 93 -14.27 0.60 9.09
N ASP A 94 -13.01 0.83 9.47
CA ASP A 94 -12.43 0.23 10.69
C ASP A 94 -12.87 1.00 11.95
N SER A 95 -13.19 2.29 11.82
CA SER A 95 -13.66 3.15 12.92
C SER A 95 -14.98 2.70 13.55
N LYS A 96 -15.82 1.96 12.82
CA LYS A 96 -17.05 1.36 13.38
C LYS A 96 -16.79 0.08 14.17
N ARG A 97 -15.70 -0.64 13.89
CA ARG A 97 -15.30 -1.82 14.65
C ARG A 97 -14.51 -1.43 15.91
N GLU A 98 -13.73 -0.36 15.82
CA GLU A 98 -12.96 0.21 16.94
C GLU A 98 -13.84 0.90 18.00
N LYS A 99 -14.98 1.48 17.60
CA LYS A 99 -15.95 2.08 18.55
C LYS A 99 -16.77 1.05 19.35
N GLN A 100 -16.63 -0.25 19.08
CA GLN A 100 -17.35 -1.30 19.81
C GLN A 100 -16.45 -2.08 20.79
N THR A 101 -15.17 -1.74 20.92
CA THR A 101 -14.24 -2.37 21.86
C THR A 101 -13.65 -1.33 22.81
N VAL A 102 -14.50 -0.60 23.53
CA VAL A 102 -14.07 0.18 24.70
C VAL A 102 -14.07 -0.74 25.93
N HIS A 103 -13.38 -1.88 25.85
CA HIS A 103 -13.07 -2.76 26.98
C HIS A 103 -11.88 -3.64 26.63
N SER A 104 -10.67 -3.10 26.75
CA SER A 104 -9.54 -3.73 27.45
C SER A 104 -8.30 -2.89 27.23
N VAL A 105 -7.81 -2.32 28.33
CA VAL A 105 -6.47 -1.77 28.44
C VAL A 105 -5.49 -2.94 28.35
N MET A 106 -5.01 -3.21 27.15
CA MET A 106 -3.66 -3.74 26.96
C MET A 106 -2.92 -2.65 26.20
N HIS A 107 -2.07 -1.89 26.87
CA HIS A 107 -1.00 -1.19 26.16
C HIS A 107 -0.23 -2.28 25.41
N PRO A 108 -0.24 -2.29 24.06
CA PRO A 108 0.62 -3.23 23.35
C PRO A 108 2.04 -2.86 23.75
N THR A 109 2.77 -3.83 24.28
CA THR A 109 4.22 -3.79 24.42
C THR A 109 4.77 -3.20 23.13
N ASN A 110 5.37 -2.01 23.25
CA ASN A 110 5.83 -1.09 22.20
C ASN A 110 5.80 -1.70 20.77
N VAL A 111 4.89 -1.23 19.90
CA VAL A 111 4.76 -1.70 18.49
C VAL A 111 6.08 -1.63 17.72
N PHE A 112 7.01 -0.78 18.18
CA PHE A 112 8.35 -0.60 17.62
C PHE A 112 9.41 -1.53 18.20
N SER A 113 9.09 -2.38 19.19
CA SER A 113 10.06 -3.26 19.87
C SER A 113 10.73 -4.29 18.94
N GLY A 114 10.09 -4.63 17.82
CA GLY A 114 10.66 -5.49 16.79
C GLY A 114 11.47 -4.75 15.71
N LEU A 115 11.63 -3.43 15.82
CA LEU A 115 12.39 -2.61 14.88
C LEU A 115 13.74 -2.22 15.49
N SER A 116 14.76 -2.10 14.66
CA SER A 116 16.02 -1.47 15.05
C SER A 116 15.81 0.00 15.43
N SER A 117 16.75 0.51 16.22
CA SER A 117 16.76 1.93 16.61
C SER A 117 16.87 2.86 15.40
N GLU A 118 17.55 2.44 14.34
CA GLU A 118 17.67 3.19 13.09
C GLU A 118 16.33 3.28 12.35
N THR A 119 15.64 2.15 12.15
CA THR A 119 14.31 2.13 11.52
C THR A 119 13.32 2.98 12.32
N THR A 120 13.38 2.94 13.65
CA THR A 120 12.53 3.75 14.53
C THR A 120 12.80 5.25 14.37
N LYS A 121 14.07 5.66 14.26
CA LYS A 121 14.47 7.05 14.01
C LYS A 121 13.97 7.54 12.65
N LEU A 122 14.16 6.75 11.58
CA LEU A 122 13.68 7.07 10.24
C LEU A 122 12.15 7.22 10.23
N LEU A 123 11.43 6.31 10.89
CA LEU A 123 9.98 6.36 10.98
C LEU A 123 9.48 7.61 11.73
N ARG A 124 10.18 7.99 12.81
CA ARG A 124 9.92 9.23 13.55
C ARG A 124 10.14 10.46 12.67
N GLN A 125 11.27 10.56 11.98
CA GLN A 125 11.56 11.65 11.05
C GLN A 125 10.47 11.80 9.97
N LEU A 126 10.01 10.68 9.41
CA LEU A 126 8.92 10.68 8.43
C LEU A 126 7.59 11.16 9.05
N ALA A 127 7.29 10.79 10.30
CA ALA A 127 6.09 11.23 11.02
C ALA A 127 6.13 12.74 11.29
N GLU A 128 7.23 13.22 11.86
CA GLU A 128 7.45 14.64 12.16
C GLU A 128 7.35 15.51 10.88
N GLY A 129 8.00 15.11 9.79
CA GLY A 129 7.93 15.84 8.52
C GLY A 129 6.50 15.92 7.95
N SER A 130 5.73 14.84 8.05
CA SER A 130 4.33 14.84 7.58
C SER A 130 3.38 15.66 8.47
N LEU A 131 3.62 15.70 9.78
CA LEU A 131 2.84 16.53 10.69
C LEU A 131 3.16 18.02 10.49
N ALA A 132 4.44 18.34 10.22
CA ALA A 132 4.89 19.68 9.90
C ALA A 132 4.24 20.22 8.61
N GLU A 133 4.10 19.41 7.56
CA GLU A 133 3.38 19.80 6.33
C GLU A 133 1.91 20.19 6.60
N LEU A 134 1.29 19.62 7.62
CA LEU A 134 -0.09 19.92 8.03
C LEU A 134 -0.18 21.11 9.00
N GLY A 135 0.95 21.72 9.37
CA GLY A 135 1.01 22.79 10.36
C GLY A 135 0.64 22.35 11.79
N ILE A 136 0.67 21.04 12.07
CA ILE A 136 0.32 20.51 13.38
C ILE A 136 1.56 20.53 14.28
N GLN A 137 1.44 21.14 15.45
CA GLN A 137 2.52 21.16 16.43
C GLN A 137 2.76 19.78 17.04
N ASP A 138 4.05 19.46 17.19
CA ASP A 138 4.51 18.18 17.66
C ASP A 138 4.10 17.95 19.12
N THR A 139 3.30 16.91 19.34
CA THR A 139 3.07 16.32 20.65
C THR A 139 3.48 14.86 20.55
N GLU A 140 4.21 14.36 21.55
CA GLU A 140 4.83 13.04 21.50
C GLU A 140 3.82 11.91 21.17
N GLY A 141 2.60 12.00 21.71
CA GLY A 141 1.52 11.06 21.40
C GLY A 141 0.98 11.13 19.95
N LEU A 142 1.07 12.30 19.30
CA LEU A 142 0.69 12.47 17.91
C LEU A 142 1.74 11.88 16.97
N VAL A 143 3.03 12.09 17.26
CA VAL A 143 4.14 11.49 16.51
C VAL A 143 4.07 9.97 16.58
N GLU A 144 3.91 9.37 17.76
CA GLU A 144 3.79 7.91 17.88
C GLU A 144 2.57 7.34 17.12
N SER A 145 1.44 8.04 17.17
CA SER A 145 0.23 7.68 16.42
C SER A 145 0.47 7.70 14.92
N GLU A 146 1.19 8.72 14.43
CA GLU A 146 1.51 8.86 13.02
C GLU A 146 2.58 7.85 12.58
N MET A 147 3.60 7.58 13.40
CA MET A 147 4.57 6.49 13.20
C MET A 147 3.84 5.15 13.04
N THR A 148 2.91 4.83 13.93
CA THR A 148 2.13 3.57 13.90
C THR A 148 1.29 3.47 12.63
N ARG A 149 0.62 4.58 12.24
CA ARG A 149 -0.17 4.66 11.00
C ARG A 149 0.71 4.41 9.78
N LYS A 150 1.84 5.11 9.67
CA LYS A 150 2.76 5.00 8.54
C LYS A 150 3.36 3.60 8.44
N LEU A 151 3.82 3.03 9.56
CA LEU A 151 4.31 1.66 9.63
C LEU A 151 3.27 0.66 9.09
N SER A 152 2.01 0.79 9.53
CA SER A 152 0.91 -0.09 9.08
C SER A 152 0.64 0.01 7.58
N LEU A 153 0.80 1.20 6.99
CA LEU A 153 0.66 1.40 5.54
C LEU A 153 1.83 0.79 4.77
N LEU A 154 3.06 1.06 5.21
CA LEU A 154 4.29 0.60 4.54
C LEU A 154 4.50 -0.91 4.68
N ALA A 155 4.11 -1.51 5.80
CA ALA A 155 4.22 -2.95 6.05
C ALA A 155 3.49 -3.80 4.99
N ARG A 156 2.44 -3.24 4.37
CA ARG A 156 1.66 -3.88 3.30
C ARG A 156 2.35 -3.94 1.95
N SER A 157 3.42 -3.16 1.77
CA SER A 157 4.23 -3.15 0.55
C SER A 157 5.52 -3.96 0.68
N LEU A 158 5.80 -4.50 1.87
CA LEU A 158 7.00 -5.28 2.11
C LEU A 158 6.89 -6.67 1.48
N PRO A 159 8.00 -7.22 0.95
CA PRO A 159 8.01 -8.58 0.46
C PRO A 159 7.68 -9.58 1.58
N GLU A 160 6.99 -10.67 1.24
CA GLU A 160 6.65 -11.73 2.20
C GLU A 160 7.91 -12.45 2.72
N ASN A 161 8.93 -12.58 1.87
CA ASN A 161 10.19 -13.27 2.17
C ASN A 161 11.40 -12.33 2.01
N GLY A 162 12.47 -12.60 2.75
CA GLY A 162 13.73 -11.85 2.70
C GLY A 162 13.86 -10.80 3.80
N ASP A 163 14.78 -9.86 3.61
CA ASP A 163 15.05 -8.78 4.56
C ASP A 163 13.93 -7.73 4.54
N ARG A 164 12.93 -7.95 5.40
CA ARG A 164 11.77 -7.07 5.55
C ARG A 164 12.13 -5.73 6.18
N GLU A 165 13.12 -5.71 7.08
CA GLU A 165 13.50 -4.49 7.77
C GLU A 165 14.33 -3.58 6.86
N GLY A 166 15.31 -4.10 6.13
CA GLY A 166 16.03 -3.33 5.12
C GLY A 166 15.10 -2.82 4.01
N ALA A 167 14.11 -3.63 3.59
CA ALA A 167 13.07 -3.16 2.66
C ALA A 167 12.23 -2.02 3.25
N LEU A 168 11.87 -2.09 4.54
CA LEU A 168 11.13 -1.02 5.22
C LEU A 168 11.95 0.26 5.32
N GLN A 169 13.22 0.17 5.71
CA GLN A 169 14.13 1.32 5.78
C GLN A 169 14.23 2.03 4.44
N ASN A 170 14.47 1.30 3.35
CA ASN A 170 14.55 1.86 2.01
C ASN A 170 13.28 2.60 1.59
N VAL A 171 12.11 2.04 1.92
CA VAL A 171 10.81 2.67 1.63
C VAL A 171 10.60 3.93 2.47
N ILE A 172 11.01 3.95 3.73
CA ILE A 172 10.93 5.13 4.59
C ILE A 172 11.86 6.24 4.09
N ILE A 173 13.12 5.91 3.76
CA ILE A 173 14.10 6.87 3.23
C ILE A 173 13.55 7.52 1.97
N ARG A 174 13.06 6.71 1.03
CA ARG A 174 12.43 7.22 -0.19
C ARG A 174 11.23 8.13 0.13
N ALA A 175 10.37 7.75 1.07
CA ALA A 175 9.25 8.58 1.48
C ALA A 175 9.70 9.95 2.03
N ILE A 176 10.77 9.99 2.83
CA ILE A 176 11.36 11.22 3.35
C ILE A 176 11.90 12.09 2.20
N GLU A 177 12.61 11.49 1.24
CA GLU A 177 13.08 12.19 0.04
C GLU A 177 11.91 12.77 -0.77
N GLU A 178 10.80 12.04 -0.91
CA GLU A 178 9.61 12.53 -1.62
C GLU A 178 8.93 13.72 -0.92
N LEU A 179 9.02 13.84 0.41
CA LEU A 179 8.49 14.98 1.14
C LEU A 179 9.35 16.23 0.93
N HIS A 180 10.68 16.09 0.98
CA HIS A 180 11.60 17.23 0.84
C HIS A 180 11.67 17.84 -0.58
N VAL A 181 11.17 17.12 -1.59
CA VAL A 181 11.17 17.59 -2.99
C VAL A 181 9.89 18.37 -3.35
N ARG A 182 8.88 18.40 -2.47
CA ARG A 182 7.59 19.08 -2.70
C ARG A 182 7.63 20.55 -2.31
#